data_AF-A0A3P5XLE3-F1
#
_entry.id   AF-A0A3P5XLE3-F1
#
_cell.length_a   1.000
_cell.length_b   1.000
_cell.length_c   1.000
_cell.angle_alpha   90.00
_cell.angle_beta   90.00
_cell.angle_gamma   90.00
#
_symmetry.space_group_name_H-M   'P 1'
#
loop_
_entity.id
_entity.type
_entity.pdbx_description
1 polymer ?
#
loop_
_entity_poly.entity_id
_entity_poly.type
_entity_poly.pdbx_seq_one_letter_code
_entity_poly.pdbx_strand_id
1 'polypeptide(L)'
;MPATATEMGKASMGKAGLNAPAAESQARQLRMAVQSPQPSVPEQPSGTAGKPLGLDVSSWQGSVNWADVRNKGARFAYVKATEGTGYKNPYFAAQYGGATSAGLLRGAYHFAAPSVSNGATQAQFFINNGGGWTADGITMPPTLDIEDNPYGGTDKCYGMSPAQLTTWVRDFTSTVFRLTNKHAMIYTGYWFWRDCLGNTTEFSTTNPLWLASYYTSSPAVPGGWSTYTIWQYANDFANASQTVKATFPGDQNVFNGNIDQLRNLAATADSYPIGLISGATLLTGKWAGDGKAKVGWFKDGFWCLQMAAAPRQCFSYGNPGDRPVVGDWNGDGIAGIGIVRNGVWWLVDDVNSMSITKVVGFGVGSDTPIVGDWNGSGRDSIGIWRNSSFQVTYNVNSPVVNESASFGVPSDTPLVGDWNGDGKASIGVWRSGTWWLSNRIQSPQVSDVLPFGVSTDRPITGDWDGNRSTTLGIVRGNSWQLTNSLSQRGVDISYF
;
A
#
# COMPACT_ATOMS: atom_id res chain seq x y z
N MET A 1 14.49 30.09 19.10
CA MET A 1 13.38 29.79 18.15
C MET A 1 13.93 28.80 17.13
N PRO A 2 13.21 27.73 16.75
CA PRO A 2 13.62 26.90 15.62
C PRO A 2 13.47 27.71 14.33
N ALA A 3 14.44 27.62 13.42
CA ALA A 3 14.32 28.24 12.11
C ALA A 3 13.25 27.50 11.29
N THR A 4 12.21 28.20 10.85
CA THR A 4 11.28 27.63 9.86
C THR A 4 12.02 27.48 8.54
N ALA A 5 12.13 26.25 8.03
CA ALA A 5 12.70 26.01 6.71
C ALA A 5 11.94 26.83 5.65
N THR A 6 12.68 27.57 4.83
CA THR A 6 12.14 28.29 3.67
C THR A 6 11.84 27.28 2.57
N GLU A 7 10.69 27.46 1.91
CA GLU A 7 10.33 26.73 0.70
C GLU A 7 11.24 27.12 -0.46
N MET A 8 11.74 26.15 -1.23
CA MET A 8 12.65 26.44 -2.35
C MET A 8 12.18 25.85 -3.69
N GLY A 9 11.29 24.86 -3.69
CA GLY A 9 10.59 24.43 -4.91
C GLY A 9 9.63 25.51 -5.43
N LYS A 10 9.73 25.87 -6.72
CA LYS A 10 8.94 26.94 -7.37
C LYS A 10 7.59 26.48 -7.95
N ALA A 11 6.73 25.93 -7.09
CA ALA A 11 5.26 25.95 -7.26
C ALA A 11 4.66 26.82 -6.11
N SER A 12 3.43 27.39 -6.17
CA SER A 12 3.21 28.67 -5.44
C SER A 12 1.87 29.11 -4.69
N MET A 13 1.24 28.51 -3.63
CA MET A 13 0.29 29.26 -2.65
C MET A 13 0.08 28.89 -1.15
N GLY A 14 0.06 29.84 -0.19
CA GLY A 14 0.17 29.65 1.30
C GLY A 14 -0.30 30.84 2.37
N LYS A 15 -0.65 30.99 4.70
CA LYS A 15 -0.85 30.25 6.06
C LYS A 15 -2.32 30.42 6.60
N ALA A 16 -2.99 29.69 7.53
CA ALA A 16 -2.87 28.45 8.35
C ALA A 16 -4.23 28.12 9.08
N GLY A 17 -4.42 26.93 9.72
CA GLY A 17 -5.53 26.61 10.67
C GLY A 17 -6.01 25.13 10.69
N LEU A 18 -6.54 24.56 11.81
CA LEU A 18 -6.72 23.09 12.01
C LEU A 18 -8.10 22.56 12.51
N ASN A 19 -8.40 21.30 12.14
CA ASN A 19 -9.31 20.28 12.75
C ASN A 19 -10.85 20.29 12.52
N ALA A 20 -11.47 19.13 12.79
CA ALA A 20 -12.77 18.58 12.32
C ALA A 20 -13.92 18.69 13.38
N PRO A 21 -15.15 18.09 13.26
CA PRO A 21 -15.73 17.18 12.23
C PRO A 21 -17.22 17.39 11.82
N ALA A 22 -17.68 16.75 10.72
CA ALA A 22 -19.10 16.40 10.44
C ALA A 22 -19.26 15.51 9.17
N ALA A 23 -19.35 14.18 9.29
CA ALA A 23 -19.11 13.27 8.14
C ALA A 23 -20.28 13.06 7.14
N GLU A 24 -21.52 12.82 7.57
CA GLU A 24 -22.53 12.21 6.69
C GLU A 24 -23.49 13.20 6.00
N SER A 25 -23.99 14.21 6.71
CA SER A 25 -24.95 15.18 6.16
C SER A 25 -24.33 16.06 5.07
N GLN A 26 -23.10 16.54 5.31
CA GLN A 26 -22.32 17.33 4.35
C GLN A 26 -22.02 16.52 3.08
N ALA A 27 -21.60 15.25 3.20
CA ALA A 27 -21.33 14.40 2.05
C ALA A 27 -22.54 14.25 1.11
N ARG A 28 -23.76 14.22 1.65
CA ARG A 28 -25.00 14.13 0.85
C ARG A 28 -25.33 15.43 0.11
N GLN A 29 -25.10 16.59 0.73
CA GLN A 29 -25.26 17.89 0.06
C GLN A 29 -24.14 18.16 -0.96
N LEU A 30 -22.88 17.81 -0.64
CA LEU A 30 -21.74 17.91 -1.55
C LEU A 30 -21.96 17.09 -2.82
N ARG A 31 -22.46 15.84 -2.71
CA ARG A 31 -22.81 15.00 -3.87
C ARG A 31 -23.79 15.69 -4.83
N MET A 32 -24.78 16.44 -4.31
CA MET A 32 -25.70 17.25 -5.13
C MET A 32 -25.02 18.49 -5.71
N ALA A 33 -24.14 19.17 -4.97
CA ALA A 33 -23.42 20.37 -5.43
C ALA A 33 -22.44 20.12 -6.60
N VAL A 34 -22.02 18.88 -6.85
CA VAL A 34 -21.23 18.48 -8.03
C VAL A 34 -22.10 18.00 -9.21
N GLN A 35 -23.43 17.91 -9.06
CA GLN A 35 -24.35 17.55 -10.16
C GLN A 35 -24.77 18.75 -11.03
N SER A 36 -24.35 19.97 -10.71
CA SER A 36 -24.63 21.15 -11.53
C SER A 36 -23.92 21.08 -12.90
N PRO A 37 -24.58 21.52 -14.00
CA PRO A 37 -23.96 21.61 -15.32
C PRO A 37 -22.64 22.41 -15.30
N GLN A 38 -21.73 22.05 -16.19
CA GLN A 38 -20.48 22.80 -16.36
C GLN A 38 -20.78 24.16 -17.01
N PRO A 39 -20.34 25.29 -16.44
CA PRO A 39 -20.20 26.51 -17.22
C PRO A 39 -19.10 26.31 -18.27
N SER A 40 -19.31 26.79 -19.49
CA SER A 40 -18.32 26.70 -20.56
C SER A 40 -17.15 27.66 -20.30
N VAL A 41 -16.00 27.14 -19.87
CA VAL A 41 -14.76 27.91 -19.71
C VAL A 41 -14.10 28.10 -21.09
N PRO A 42 -13.93 29.33 -21.61
CA PRO A 42 -13.40 29.52 -22.97
C PRO A 42 -11.89 29.27 -23.08
N GLU A 43 -11.14 29.48 -22.00
CA GLU A 43 -9.67 29.45 -21.97
C GLU A 43 -9.16 28.06 -21.51
N GLN A 44 -9.15 27.10 -22.44
CA GLN A 44 -8.61 25.74 -22.24
C GLN A 44 -7.95 25.19 -23.53
N PRO A 45 -7.02 24.22 -23.47
CA PRO A 45 -6.35 23.69 -24.66
C PRO A 45 -7.30 23.02 -25.67
N SER A 46 -6.92 23.01 -26.95
CA SER A 46 -7.72 22.35 -28.00
C SER A 46 -7.96 20.87 -27.69
N GLY A 47 -9.17 20.36 -28.00
CA GLY A 47 -9.57 18.98 -27.69
C GLY A 47 -9.89 18.69 -26.22
N THR A 48 -9.78 19.67 -25.31
CA THR A 48 -10.09 19.47 -23.88
C THR A 48 -11.51 19.89 -23.46
N ALA A 49 -12.24 20.59 -24.35
CA ALA A 49 -13.58 21.14 -24.09
C ALA A 49 -14.53 20.16 -23.38
N GLY A 50 -15.02 20.55 -22.20
CA GLY A 50 -15.97 19.78 -21.39
C GLY A 50 -15.35 18.77 -20.43
N LYS A 51 -14.02 18.54 -20.47
CA LYS A 51 -13.30 17.82 -19.42
C LYS A 51 -13.33 18.61 -18.10
N PRO A 52 -13.25 17.95 -16.93
CA PRO A 52 -13.11 18.65 -15.66
C PRO A 52 -11.82 19.45 -15.59
N LEU A 53 -11.93 20.73 -15.24
CA LEU A 53 -10.79 21.61 -14.96
C LEU A 53 -10.48 21.65 -13.45
N GLY A 54 -9.26 22.04 -13.12
CA GLY A 54 -8.77 22.21 -11.75
C GLY A 54 -7.54 23.08 -11.67
N LEU A 55 -6.97 23.16 -10.47
CA LEU A 55 -5.80 23.99 -10.13
C LEU A 55 -4.86 23.27 -9.15
N ASP A 56 -3.61 23.68 -9.08
CA ASP A 56 -2.69 23.27 -8.01
C ASP A 56 -1.90 24.44 -7.39
N VAL A 57 -1.56 24.26 -6.10
CA VAL A 57 -1.45 25.36 -5.12
C VAL A 57 -0.57 24.96 -3.91
N SER A 58 0.26 25.85 -3.31
CA SER A 58 1.46 25.42 -2.53
C SER A 58 2.05 26.21 -1.29
N SER A 59 2.64 27.43 -1.43
CA SER A 59 3.36 28.36 -0.49
C SER A 59 3.13 29.90 -0.67
N TRP A 60 2.96 30.41 -1.90
CA TRP A 60 3.17 31.83 -2.29
C TRP A 60 1.90 32.72 -2.60
N GLN A 61 0.95 32.38 -3.49
CA GLN A 61 -0.34 33.05 -3.84
C GLN A 61 -1.38 33.15 -2.68
N GLY A 62 -0.94 33.08 -1.42
CA GLY A 62 -1.76 33.53 -0.29
C GLY A 62 -2.95 32.65 0.10
N SER A 63 -4.02 33.34 0.50
CA SER A 63 -5.35 32.79 0.72
C SER A 63 -6.15 32.82 -0.58
N VAL A 64 -6.71 31.68 -1.00
CA VAL A 64 -7.49 31.59 -2.24
C VAL A 64 -9.00 31.77 -2.01
N ASN A 65 -9.63 32.53 -2.91
CA ASN A 65 -11.08 32.65 -3.00
C ASN A 65 -11.69 31.40 -3.67
N TRP A 66 -11.91 30.36 -2.87
CA TRP A 66 -12.43 29.08 -3.34
C TRP A 66 -13.84 29.16 -3.97
N ALA A 67 -14.65 30.16 -3.60
CA ALA A 67 -15.94 30.40 -4.23
C ALA A 67 -15.79 30.91 -5.67
N ASP A 68 -14.88 31.87 -5.92
CA ASP A 68 -14.54 32.32 -7.27
C ASP A 68 -13.97 31.18 -8.13
N VAL A 69 -13.04 30.39 -7.58
CA VAL A 69 -12.47 29.20 -8.24
C VAL A 69 -13.56 28.20 -8.66
N ARG A 70 -14.54 27.92 -7.78
CA ARG A 70 -15.68 27.05 -8.10
C ARG A 70 -16.59 27.65 -9.17
N ASN A 71 -16.92 28.94 -9.05
CA ASN A 71 -17.79 29.65 -9.99
C ASN A 71 -17.19 29.72 -11.40
N LYS A 72 -15.87 29.87 -11.51
CA LYS A 72 -15.09 29.79 -12.76
C LYS A 72 -14.96 28.38 -13.36
N GLY A 73 -15.59 27.37 -12.75
CA GLY A 73 -15.71 26.03 -13.35
C GLY A 73 -14.77 24.96 -12.78
N ALA A 74 -13.91 25.25 -11.81
CA ALA A 74 -13.06 24.24 -11.21
C ALA A 74 -13.86 23.09 -10.58
N ARG A 75 -13.33 21.87 -10.68
CA ARG A 75 -13.92 20.64 -10.12
C ARG A 75 -12.96 19.85 -9.23
N PHE A 76 -11.65 20.03 -9.40
CA PHE A 76 -10.64 19.50 -8.47
C PHE A 76 -9.57 20.53 -8.10
N ALA A 77 -8.87 20.31 -7.00
CA ALA A 77 -7.70 21.07 -6.58
C ALA A 77 -6.62 20.16 -5.95
N TYR A 78 -5.35 20.50 -6.12
CA TYR A 78 -4.22 19.82 -5.46
C TYR A 78 -3.41 20.80 -4.62
N VAL A 79 -3.19 20.46 -3.33
CA VAL A 79 -2.51 21.34 -2.37
C VAL A 79 -1.20 20.73 -1.91
N LYS A 80 -0.07 21.45 -2.02
CA LYS A 80 1.22 20.99 -1.47
C LYS A 80 1.06 20.79 0.04
N ALA A 81 1.44 19.63 0.54
CA ALA A 81 1.46 19.34 1.97
C ALA A 81 2.87 19.50 2.54
N THR A 82 3.88 18.98 1.84
CA THR A 82 5.28 18.90 2.33
C THR A 82 6.32 19.04 1.22
N GLU A 83 7.56 19.35 1.62
CA GLU A 83 8.75 19.37 0.76
C GLU A 83 9.92 18.75 1.55
N GLY A 84 10.61 17.78 0.94
CA GLY A 84 11.65 17.01 1.61
C GLY A 84 11.20 16.39 2.96
N THR A 85 12.10 16.34 3.95
CA THR A 85 11.83 15.75 5.27
C THR A 85 11.47 16.75 6.38
N GLY A 86 11.45 18.05 6.07
CA GLY A 86 11.37 19.12 7.08
C GLY A 86 10.34 20.21 6.81
N TYR A 87 10.03 20.51 5.54
CA TYR A 87 9.09 21.58 5.20
C TYR A 87 7.65 21.05 5.14
N LYS A 88 6.72 21.83 5.70
CA LYS A 88 5.26 21.61 5.61
C LYS A 88 4.63 22.90 5.12
N ASN A 89 3.74 22.84 4.13
CA ASN A 89 2.97 24.01 3.68
C ASN A 89 2.19 24.56 4.89
N PRO A 90 2.49 25.78 5.36
CA PRO A 90 1.87 26.30 6.56
C PRO A 90 0.39 26.69 6.36
N TYR A 91 -0.14 26.70 5.14
CA TYR A 91 -1.55 26.95 4.83
C TYR A 91 -2.37 25.69 4.59
N PHE A 92 -1.74 24.53 4.34
CA PHE A 92 -2.35 23.35 3.71
C PHE A 92 -3.80 23.11 4.14
N ALA A 93 -4.06 23.09 5.45
CA ALA A 93 -5.39 22.84 6.00
C ALA A 93 -6.45 23.93 5.68
N ALA A 94 -6.10 25.21 5.63
CA ALA A 94 -7.02 26.27 5.20
C ALA A 94 -7.37 26.19 3.70
N GLN A 95 -6.42 25.70 2.89
CA GLN A 95 -6.57 25.58 1.44
C GLN A 95 -7.32 24.32 1.06
N TYR A 96 -6.91 23.17 1.60
CA TYR A 96 -7.56 21.87 1.43
C TYR A 96 -8.97 21.88 2.03
N GLY A 97 -9.16 22.50 3.20
CA GLY A 97 -10.47 22.74 3.82
C GLY A 97 -11.34 23.72 3.04
N GLY A 98 -10.75 24.77 2.44
CA GLY A 98 -11.44 25.70 1.56
C GLY A 98 -11.92 25.05 0.25
N ALA A 99 -11.06 24.25 -0.40
CA ALA A 99 -11.42 23.46 -1.58
C ALA A 99 -12.56 22.48 -1.28
N THR A 100 -12.49 21.80 -0.12
CA THR A 100 -13.57 20.92 0.38
C THR A 100 -14.87 21.68 0.54
N SER A 101 -14.83 22.85 1.22
CA SER A 101 -16.00 23.70 1.46
C SER A 101 -16.64 24.24 0.17
N ALA A 102 -15.85 24.44 -0.89
CA ALA A 102 -16.33 24.86 -2.21
C ALA A 102 -16.79 23.69 -3.12
N GLY A 103 -16.85 22.46 -2.60
CA GLY A 103 -17.30 21.29 -3.35
C GLY A 103 -16.35 20.83 -4.46
N LEU A 104 -15.05 21.07 -4.29
CA LEU A 104 -14.00 20.52 -5.15
C LEU A 104 -13.57 19.15 -4.63
N LEU A 105 -13.26 18.23 -5.55
CA LEU A 105 -12.46 17.04 -5.22
C LEU A 105 -11.04 17.53 -4.90
N ARG A 106 -10.44 17.08 -3.80
CA ARG A 106 -9.19 17.67 -3.29
C ARG A 106 -8.13 16.63 -2.99
N GLY A 107 -6.92 16.87 -3.47
CA GLY A 107 -5.73 16.05 -3.27
C GLY A 107 -4.60 16.82 -2.60
N ALA A 108 -3.59 16.07 -2.17
CA ALA A 108 -2.37 16.62 -1.60
C ALA A 108 -1.17 16.21 -2.45
N TYR A 109 -0.10 17.03 -2.47
CA TYR A 109 1.15 16.67 -3.13
C TYR A 109 2.39 16.93 -2.28
N HIS A 110 3.49 16.27 -2.65
CA HIS A 110 4.78 16.32 -1.98
C HIS A 110 5.91 16.66 -2.96
N PHE A 111 6.56 17.80 -2.78
CA PHE A 111 7.74 18.17 -3.57
C PHE A 111 8.96 17.37 -3.09
N ALA A 112 9.50 16.52 -3.95
CA ALA A 112 10.60 15.63 -3.60
C ALA A 112 11.92 16.38 -3.34
N ALA A 113 12.74 15.82 -2.46
CA ALA A 113 14.15 16.16 -2.33
C ALA A 113 14.99 14.86 -2.29
N PRO A 114 15.21 14.17 -3.43
CA PRO A 114 15.86 12.86 -3.44
C PRO A 114 17.29 12.80 -2.86
N SER A 115 18.02 13.91 -2.89
CA SER A 115 19.34 14.06 -2.28
C SER A 115 19.33 14.14 -0.74
N VAL A 116 18.16 14.29 -0.10
CA VAL A 116 18.03 14.52 1.36
C VAL A 116 17.71 13.24 2.15
N SER A 117 16.98 12.29 1.58
CA SER A 117 16.66 10.99 2.20
C SER A 117 16.21 9.99 1.13
N ASN A 118 15.96 8.73 1.49
CA ASN A 118 15.23 7.81 0.61
C ASN A 118 13.74 8.21 0.44
N GLY A 119 13.08 7.62 -0.54
CA GLY A 119 11.68 7.92 -0.88
C GLY A 119 10.67 7.47 0.18
N ALA A 120 10.93 6.36 0.88
CA ALA A 120 10.06 5.87 1.92
C ALA A 120 9.96 6.84 3.12
N THR A 121 11.07 7.48 3.51
CA THR A 121 11.09 8.52 4.55
C THR A 121 10.25 9.73 4.15
N GLN A 122 10.38 10.20 2.90
CA GLN A 122 9.62 11.35 2.40
C GLN A 122 8.13 11.03 2.20
N ALA A 123 7.79 9.82 1.73
CA ALA A 123 6.41 9.35 1.67
C ALA A 123 5.76 9.27 3.07
N GLN A 124 6.46 8.73 4.08
CA GLN A 124 5.94 8.69 5.45
C GLN A 124 5.74 10.11 6.01
N PHE A 125 6.68 11.04 5.76
CA PHE A 125 6.55 12.43 6.15
C PHE A 125 5.37 13.13 5.44
N PHE A 126 5.15 12.86 4.16
CA PHE A 126 4.00 13.35 3.41
C PHE A 126 2.67 12.84 3.96
N ILE A 127 2.48 11.52 4.08
CA ILE A 127 1.24 10.93 4.60
C ILE A 127 0.91 11.50 6.00
N ASN A 128 1.91 11.56 6.89
CA ASN A 128 1.74 12.04 8.27
C ASN A 128 1.42 13.55 8.38
N ASN A 129 1.48 14.32 7.28
CA ASN A 129 1.33 15.79 7.31
C ASN A 129 0.38 16.33 6.22
N GLY A 130 -0.50 15.51 5.68
CA GLY A 130 -1.56 15.93 4.74
C GLY A 130 -1.74 15.02 3.52
N GLY A 131 -0.78 14.13 3.24
CA GLY A 131 -0.81 13.21 2.11
C GLY A 131 -1.74 12.00 2.27
N GLY A 132 -2.38 11.82 3.42
CA GLY A 132 -3.30 10.70 3.67
C GLY A 132 -4.48 10.68 2.69
N TRP A 133 -4.90 9.48 2.29
CA TRP A 133 -6.07 9.24 1.44
C TRP A 133 -7.05 8.29 2.13
N THR A 134 -8.34 8.52 1.91
CA THR A 134 -9.43 7.62 2.32
C THR A 134 -10.51 7.58 1.23
N ALA A 135 -11.32 6.52 1.22
CA ALA A 135 -12.43 6.32 0.28
C ALA A 135 -13.66 7.22 0.59
N ASP A 136 -13.45 8.48 0.97
CA ASP A 136 -14.52 9.44 1.31
C ASP A 136 -15.31 9.94 0.08
N GLY A 137 -14.83 9.62 -1.13
CA GLY A 137 -15.43 10.03 -2.40
C GLY A 137 -15.08 11.45 -2.84
N ILE A 138 -14.19 12.14 -2.11
CA ILE A 138 -13.71 13.49 -2.42
C ILE A 138 -12.18 13.64 -2.35
N THR A 139 -11.45 12.64 -1.84
CA THR A 139 -9.98 12.65 -1.76
C THR A 139 -9.33 12.15 -3.05
N MET A 140 -8.68 13.05 -3.79
CA MET A 140 -7.88 12.70 -4.96
C MET A 140 -6.60 11.93 -4.52
N PRO A 141 -5.99 11.09 -5.40
CA PRO A 141 -4.80 10.30 -5.06
C PRO A 141 -3.66 11.16 -4.47
N PRO A 142 -2.89 10.67 -3.49
CA PRO A 142 -1.71 11.40 -3.02
C PRO A 142 -0.69 11.53 -4.16
N THR A 143 -0.12 12.72 -4.36
CA THR A 143 0.81 12.97 -5.47
C THR A 143 2.26 13.07 -5.01
N LEU A 144 3.14 12.34 -5.68
CA LEU A 144 4.57 12.64 -5.73
C LEU A 144 4.80 13.71 -6.78
N ASP A 145 5.37 14.84 -6.40
CA ASP A 145 5.91 15.85 -7.30
C ASP A 145 7.43 15.63 -7.39
N ILE A 146 7.91 15.30 -8.60
CA ILE A 146 9.30 14.96 -8.88
C ILE A 146 9.74 15.57 -10.23
N GLU A 147 10.33 16.76 -10.13
CA GLU A 147 10.81 17.56 -11.27
C GLU A 147 12.25 18.09 -11.09
N ASP A 148 12.70 18.95 -12.01
CA ASP A 148 14.06 19.51 -12.06
C ASP A 148 14.47 20.14 -10.72
N ASN A 149 15.62 19.71 -10.18
CA ASN A 149 16.13 20.13 -8.89
C ASN A 149 16.26 21.66 -8.72
N PRO A 150 15.56 22.30 -7.76
CA PRO A 150 15.64 23.74 -7.51
C PRO A 150 16.80 24.12 -6.56
N TYR A 151 17.41 23.15 -5.88
CA TYR A 151 18.42 23.39 -4.85
C TYR A 151 19.83 23.47 -5.46
N GLY A 152 20.58 24.53 -5.11
CA GLY A 152 21.97 24.68 -5.53
C GLY A 152 22.91 23.60 -4.93
N GLY A 153 23.99 23.30 -5.65
CA GLY A 153 25.05 22.36 -5.20
C GLY A 153 24.90 20.92 -5.71
N THR A 154 23.82 20.60 -6.42
CA THR A 154 23.63 19.35 -7.17
C THR A 154 23.10 19.66 -8.57
N ASP A 155 23.10 18.69 -9.49
CA ASP A 155 22.54 18.89 -10.84
C ASP A 155 21.00 18.81 -10.85
N LYS A 156 20.37 18.99 -12.02
CA LYS A 156 18.91 18.90 -12.17
C LYS A 156 18.31 17.55 -11.75
N CYS A 157 19.12 16.50 -11.69
CA CYS A 157 18.78 15.14 -11.28
C CYS A 157 19.21 14.85 -9.82
N TYR A 158 19.35 15.89 -8.99
CA TYR A 158 19.72 15.78 -7.57
C TYR A 158 21.10 15.11 -7.30
N GLY A 159 21.97 15.07 -8.32
CA GLY A 159 23.26 14.36 -8.26
C GLY A 159 23.12 12.82 -8.31
N MET A 160 21.99 12.30 -8.78
CA MET A 160 21.65 10.87 -8.78
C MET A 160 21.55 10.31 -10.20
N SER A 161 22.03 9.08 -10.39
CA SER A 161 21.84 8.37 -11.66
C SER A 161 20.39 7.92 -11.87
N PRO A 162 19.95 7.68 -13.12
CA PRO A 162 18.60 7.18 -13.42
C PRO A 162 18.16 5.94 -12.63
N ALA A 163 19.06 5.00 -12.34
CA ALA A 163 18.74 3.82 -11.54
C ALA A 163 18.49 4.14 -10.06
N GLN A 164 19.21 5.13 -9.51
CA GLN A 164 19.02 5.61 -8.14
C GLN A 164 17.71 6.40 -8.02
N LEU A 165 17.40 7.31 -8.95
CA LEU A 165 16.13 8.05 -8.96
C LEU A 165 14.92 7.13 -9.20
N THR A 166 15.03 6.16 -10.12
CA THR A 166 13.97 5.15 -10.33
C THR A 166 13.70 4.37 -9.04
N THR A 167 14.75 3.97 -8.32
CA THR A 167 14.61 3.28 -7.02
C THR A 167 14.02 4.19 -5.95
N TRP A 168 14.42 5.45 -5.90
CA TRP A 168 13.86 6.44 -4.98
C TRP A 168 12.36 6.66 -5.21
N VAL A 169 11.93 6.80 -6.48
CA VAL A 169 10.51 6.95 -6.84
C VAL A 169 9.73 5.68 -6.49
N ARG A 170 10.30 4.49 -6.72
CA ARG A 170 9.72 3.20 -6.28
C ARG A 170 9.50 3.15 -4.76
N ASP A 171 10.50 3.52 -3.96
CA ASP A 171 10.40 3.54 -2.50
C ASP A 171 9.28 4.48 -2.02
N PHE A 172 9.17 5.67 -2.65
CA PHE A 172 8.14 6.65 -2.34
C PHE A 172 6.75 6.14 -2.70
N THR A 173 6.53 5.77 -3.96
CA THR A 173 5.18 5.41 -4.47
C THR A 173 4.68 4.09 -3.88
N SER A 174 5.56 3.14 -3.60
CA SER A 174 5.22 1.89 -2.89
C SER A 174 4.88 2.15 -1.42
N THR A 175 5.55 3.13 -0.78
CA THR A 175 5.23 3.53 0.60
C THR A 175 3.90 4.29 0.68
N VAL A 176 3.62 5.21 -0.25
CA VAL A 176 2.29 5.85 -0.35
C VAL A 176 1.21 4.80 -0.57
N PHE A 177 1.39 3.89 -1.52
CA PHE A 177 0.42 2.83 -1.80
C PHE A 177 0.17 1.96 -0.56
N ARG A 178 1.22 1.50 0.11
CA ARG A 178 1.12 0.74 1.37
C ARG A 178 0.30 1.47 2.43
N LEU A 179 0.56 2.76 2.64
CA LEU A 179 -0.03 3.54 3.73
C LEU A 179 -1.47 3.99 3.46
N THR A 180 -1.98 3.82 2.23
CA THR A 180 -3.30 4.36 1.82
C THR A 180 -4.19 3.38 1.04
N ASN A 181 -3.64 2.28 0.51
CA ASN A 181 -4.21 1.50 -0.60
C ASN A 181 -4.59 2.38 -1.82
N LYS A 182 -3.83 3.45 -2.09
CA LYS A 182 -4.01 4.31 -3.26
C LYS A 182 -2.67 4.56 -3.95
N HIS A 183 -2.58 4.29 -5.25
CA HIS A 183 -1.33 4.49 -5.97
C HIS A 183 -1.01 5.99 -6.04
N ALA A 184 0.23 6.33 -5.72
CA ALA A 184 0.69 7.70 -5.84
C ALA A 184 0.55 8.16 -7.30
N MET A 185 -0.10 9.30 -7.52
CA MET A 185 0.01 10.00 -8.79
C MET A 185 1.42 10.57 -8.90
N ILE A 186 2.04 10.51 -10.09
CA ILE A 186 3.37 11.07 -10.34
C ILE A 186 3.19 12.35 -11.16
N TYR A 187 3.45 13.50 -10.55
CA TYR A 187 3.63 14.76 -11.25
C TYR A 187 5.09 14.88 -11.71
N THR A 188 5.28 15.16 -13.01
CA THR A 188 6.61 15.38 -13.61
C THR A 188 6.53 16.06 -14.98
N GLY A 189 7.66 16.59 -15.46
CA GLY A 189 7.83 17.09 -16.83
C GLY A 189 8.52 16.07 -17.74
N TYR A 190 8.16 16.04 -19.03
CA TYR A 190 8.69 15.09 -20.03
C TYR A 190 10.22 15.01 -20.04
N TRP A 191 10.91 16.15 -20.06
CA TRP A 191 12.38 16.21 -20.13
C TRP A 191 13.05 15.71 -18.85
N PHE A 192 12.51 16.02 -17.67
CA PHE A 192 13.02 15.48 -16.40
C PHE A 192 12.91 13.96 -16.38
N TRP A 193 11.73 13.40 -16.69
CA TRP A 193 11.54 11.94 -16.68
C TRP A 193 12.43 11.22 -17.70
N ARG A 194 12.57 11.78 -18.90
CA ARG A 194 13.45 11.23 -19.94
C ARG A 194 14.92 11.23 -19.50
N ASP A 195 15.41 12.34 -18.93
CA ASP A 195 16.83 12.53 -18.64
C ASP A 195 17.22 11.92 -17.28
N CYS A 196 16.50 12.27 -16.22
CA CYS A 196 16.82 11.93 -14.84
C CYS A 196 16.28 10.56 -14.39
N LEU A 197 15.30 9.98 -15.09
CA LEU A 197 14.85 8.60 -14.89
C LEU A 197 15.08 7.70 -16.12
N GLY A 198 15.89 8.15 -17.08
CA GLY A 198 16.27 7.36 -18.26
C GLY A 198 15.07 6.93 -19.11
N ASN A 199 13.95 7.65 -19.02
CA ASN A 199 12.67 7.32 -19.63
C ASN A 199 12.10 5.95 -19.21
N THR A 200 12.35 5.49 -17.98
CA THR A 200 11.85 4.20 -17.46
C THR A 200 10.33 4.05 -17.63
N THR A 201 9.91 2.83 -17.97
CA THR A 201 8.50 2.45 -18.19
C THR A 201 7.82 1.85 -16.97
N GLU A 202 8.57 1.64 -15.88
CA GLU A 202 8.19 0.83 -14.72
C GLU A 202 6.83 1.20 -14.10
N PHE A 203 6.51 2.50 -14.04
CA PHE A 203 5.34 3.03 -13.32
C PHE A 203 4.10 3.20 -14.21
N SER A 204 4.22 2.97 -15.52
CA SER A 204 3.21 3.29 -16.55
C SER A 204 1.86 2.58 -16.39
N THR A 205 1.86 1.44 -15.70
CA THR A 205 0.68 0.57 -15.50
C THR A 205 0.05 0.70 -14.12
N THR A 206 0.72 1.34 -13.16
CA THR A 206 0.29 1.41 -11.75
C THR A 206 0.05 2.83 -11.26
N ASN A 207 0.87 3.80 -11.68
CA ASN A 207 0.86 5.15 -11.14
C ASN A 207 0.21 6.10 -12.15
N PRO A 208 -0.87 6.82 -11.79
CA PRO A 208 -1.44 7.85 -12.65
C PRO A 208 -0.41 8.94 -12.98
N LEU A 209 -0.31 9.35 -14.24
CA LEU A 209 0.59 10.43 -14.67
C LEU A 209 -0.12 11.78 -14.57
N TRP A 210 0.54 12.72 -13.89
CA TRP A 210 0.24 14.14 -13.99
C TRP A 210 1.39 14.82 -14.75
N LEU A 211 1.08 15.30 -15.95
CA LEU A 211 2.10 15.78 -16.88
C LEU A 211 2.16 17.31 -16.88
N ALA A 212 3.32 17.86 -16.50
CA ALA A 212 3.64 19.27 -16.72
C ALA A 212 4.07 19.48 -18.18
N SER A 213 3.28 20.24 -18.96
CA SER A 213 3.61 20.52 -20.36
C SER A 213 2.92 21.79 -20.86
N TYR A 214 3.60 22.91 -20.68
CA TYR A 214 3.13 24.24 -21.07
C TYR A 214 3.26 24.49 -22.59
N TYR A 215 2.57 25.51 -23.09
CA TYR A 215 2.76 26.09 -24.43
C TYR A 215 2.45 25.16 -25.62
N THR A 216 1.75 24.05 -25.41
CA THR A 216 1.41 23.06 -26.44
C THR A 216 -0.10 22.77 -26.49
N SER A 217 -0.58 22.27 -27.64
CA SER A 217 -1.91 21.66 -27.81
C SER A 217 -1.87 20.12 -27.79
N SER A 218 -0.68 19.53 -27.79
CA SER A 218 -0.46 18.08 -27.76
C SER A 218 0.82 17.79 -26.96
N PRO A 219 0.71 17.41 -25.67
CA PRO A 219 1.87 17.20 -24.81
C PRO A 219 2.53 15.83 -25.07
N ALA A 220 3.86 15.81 -25.14
CA ALA A 220 4.62 14.57 -25.28
C ALA A 220 4.59 13.78 -23.96
N VAL A 221 4.20 12.50 -24.02
CA VAL A 221 4.06 11.63 -22.84
C VAL A 221 5.34 10.81 -22.65
N PRO A 222 5.98 10.85 -21.46
CA PRO A 222 7.21 10.10 -21.21
C PRO A 222 6.91 8.67 -20.73
N GLY A 223 7.96 7.89 -20.43
CA GLY A 223 7.89 6.76 -19.50
C GLY A 223 6.90 5.65 -19.82
N GLY A 224 6.55 5.43 -21.09
CA GLY A 224 5.66 4.34 -21.51
C GLY A 224 4.18 4.49 -21.12
N TRP A 225 3.78 5.58 -20.46
CA TRP A 225 2.37 5.89 -20.25
C TRP A 225 1.66 6.07 -21.60
N SER A 226 0.48 5.49 -21.75
CA SER A 226 -0.33 5.64 -22.97
C SER A 226 -0.92 7.04 -23.11
N THR A 227 -1.18 7.71 -21.98
CA THR A 227 -1.66 9.11 -21.92
C THR A 227 -1.47 9.66 -20.50
N TYR A 228 -1.67 10.97 -20.32
CA TYR A 228 -1.73 11.59 -18.99
C TYR A 228 -3.09 11.37 -18.32
N THR A 229 -3.12 11.33 -16.98
CA THR A 229 -4.34 11.36 -16.17
C THR A 229 -4.76 12.80 -15.85
N ILE A 230 -3.79 13.66 -15.52
CA ILE A 230 -3.97 15.12 -15.41
C ILE A 230 -2.90 15.80 -16.26
N TRP A 231 -3.25 16.89 -16.94
CA TRP A 231 -2.30 17.75 -17.65
C TRP A 231 -2.31 19.15 -17.06
N GLN A 232 -1.16 19.60 -16.58
CA GLN A 232 -0.90 20.98 -16.19
C GLN A 232 -0.45 21.74 -17.45
N TYR A 233 -1.31 22.63 -17.95
CA TYR A 233 -1.21 23.18 -19.31
C TYR A 233 -0.81 24.66 -19.37
N ALA A 234 -0.98 25.39 -18.27
CA ALA A 234 -0.55 26.77 -18.07
C ALA A 234 -0.23 27.01 -16.59
N ASN A 235 0.49 28.09 -16.29
CA ASN A 235 0.77 28.56 -14.93
C ASN A 235 0.20 29.96 -14.70
N ASP A 236 0.21 30.49 -13.48
CA ASP A 236 -0.35 31.82 -13.20
C ASP A 236 0.54 32.99 -13.71
N PHE A 237 1.77 32.71 -14.11
CA PHE A 237 2.67 33.68 -14.73
C PHE A 237 2.16 34.12 -16.11
N ALA A 238 1.76 35.39 -16.22
CA ALA A 238 1.32 36.05 -17.45
C ALA A 238 2.48 36.30 -18.45
N ASN A 239 3.14 35.23 -18.90
CA ASN A 239 4.10 35.25 -19.99
C ASN A 239 3.37 35.31 -21.34
N ALA A 240 3.75 36.25 -22.21
CA ALA A 240 3.16 36.46 -23.54
C ALA A 240 3.25 35.22 -24.46
N SER A 241 4.11 34.24 -24.14
CA SER A 241 4.18 32.96 -24.84
C SER A 241 3.04 31.99 -24.51
N GLN A 242 2.22 32.22 -23.48
CA GLN A 242 1.14 31.30 -23.09
C GLN A 242 0.10 31.12 -24.21
N THR A 243 -0.12 29.86 -24.61
CA THR A 243 -1.14 29.47 -25.60
C THR A 243 -2.57 29.49 -25.03
N VAL A 244 -2.69 29.45 -23.71
CA VAL A 244 -3.94 29.53 -22.95
C VAL A 244 -3.69 30.36 -21.70
N LYS A 245 -4.54 31.35 -21.43
CA LYS A 245 -4.46 32.26 -20.29
C LYS A 245 -4.96 31.58 -19.00
N ALA A 246 -4.33 31.89 -17.87
CA ALA A 246 -4.76 31.41 -16.56
C ALA A 246 -6.15 31.95 -16.14
N THR A 247 -7.00 31.04 -15.65
CA THR A 247 -8.35 31.30 -15.15
C THR A 247 -8.41 31.24 -13.61
N PHE A 248 -7.68 30.31 -13.01
CA PHE A 248 -7.57 30.08 -11.57
C PHE A 248 -6.27 30.68 -11.01
N PRO A 249 -6.13 30.90 -9.69
CA PRO A 249 -4.83 31.09 -9.05
C PRO A 249 -4.02 29.79 -9.13
N GLY A 250 -2.69 29.90 -9.19
CA GLY A 250 -1.83 28.72 -9.33
C GLY A 250 -1.88 28.08 -10.70
N ASP A 251 -1.48 26.82 -10.77
CA ASP A 251 -1.19 26.20 -12.06
C ASP A 251 -2.42 25.46 -12.60
N GLN A 252 -2.64 25.56 -13.91
CA GLN A 252 -3.93 25.30 -14.57
C GLN A 252 -3.97 23.86 -15.06
N ASN A 253 -4.99 23.11 -14.62
CA ASN A 253 -5.03 21.67 -14.80
C ASN A 253 -6.31 21.18 -15.49
N VAL A 254 -6.18 20.14 -16.30
CA VAL A 254 -7.31 19.42 -16.90
C VAL A 254 -7.19 17.91 -16.68
N PHE A 255 -8.30 17.29 -16.26
CA PHE A 255 -8.39 15.84 -16.08
C PHE A 255 -8.72 15.12 -17.40
N ASN A 256 -8.05 14.02 -17.69
CA ASN A 256 -8.24 13.28 -18.93
C ASN A 256 -9.44 12.30 -18.90
N GLY A 257 -10.64 12.84 -18.75
CA GLY A 257 -11.87 12.05 -18.73
C GLY A 257 -13.10 12.91 -18.47
N ASN A 258 -14.20 12.28 -18.04
CA ASN A 258 -15.42 12.95 -17.59
C ASN A 258 -15.45 13.12 -16.06
N ILE A 259 -16.49 13.78 -15.54
CA ILE A 259 -16.64 14.06 -14.11
C ILE A 259 -16.82 12.80 -13.25
N ASP A 260 -17.39 11.72 -13.79
CA ASP A 260 -17.59 10.46 -13.06
C ASP A 260 -16.32 9.63 -12.99
N GLN A 261 -15.49 9.64 -14.04
CA GLN A 261 -14.15 9.08 -14.01
C GLN A 261 -13.27 9.81 -12.98
N LEU A 262 -13.39 11.14 -12.86
CA LEU A 262 -12.70 11.92 -11.83
C LEU A 262 -13.20 11.59 -10.42
N ARG A 263 -14.51 11.44 -10.21
CA ARG A 263 -15.09 10.98 -8.94
C ARG A 263 -14.59 9.58 -8.57
N ASN A 264 -14.55 8.65 -9.53
CA ASN A 264 -14.07 7.28 -9.31
C ASN A 264 -12.57 7.23 -8.96
N LEU A 265 -11.76 8.10 -9.57
CA LEU A 265 -10.34 8.24 -9.21
C LEU A 265 -10.14 8.67 -7.74
N ALA A 266 -11.07 9.47 -7.19
CA ALA A 266 -11.07 9.86 -5.79
C ALA A 266 -11.74 8.85 -4.84
N ALA A 267 -12.79 8.15 -5.29
CA ALA A 267 -13.61 7.29 -4.43
C ALA A 267 -13.07 5.86 -4.25
N THR A 268 -12.40 5.31 -5.25
CA THR A 268 -12.02 3.89 -5.27
C THR A 268 -10.61 3.68 -4.71
N ALA A 269 -10.45 2.75 -3.76
CA ALA A 269 -9.12 2.27 -3.35
C ALA A 269 -8.53 1.38 -4.46
N ASP A 270 -7.23 1.50 -4.72
CA ASP A 270 -6.59 0.75 -5.80
C ASP A 270 -6.26 -0.68 -5.32
N SER A 271 -6.83 -1.67 -6.01
CA SER A 271 -6.69 -3.08 -5.66
C SER A 271 -5.33 -3.64 -6.09
N TYR A 272 -4.35 -3.61 -5.19
CA TYR A 272 -3.13 -4.42 -5.38
C TYR A 272 -3.35 -5.85 -4.87
N PRO A 273 -3.08 -6.89 -5.68
CA PRO A 273 -3.32 -8.28 -5.33
C PRO A 273 -2.27 -8.83 -4.36
N ILE A 274 -2.72 -9.60 -3.36
CA ILE A 274 -1.85 -10.03 -2.24
C ILE A 274 -0.85 -11.12 -2.68
N GLY A 275 -1.06 -11.76 -3.83
CA GLY A 275 -0.19 -12.85 -4.33
C GLY A 275 1.11 -12.43 -5.04
N LEU A 276 1.22 -11.19 -5.54
CA LEU A 276 2.15 -10.88 -6.65
C LEU A 276 3.53 -10.28 -6.28
N ILE A 277 3.86 -10.11 -4.99
CA ILE A 277 5.19 -9.60 -4.63
C ILE A 277 6.22 -10.72 -4.78
N SER A 278 6.97 -10.69 -5.88
CA SER A 278 8.03 -11.66 -6.18
C SER A 278 9.06 -11.71 -5.04
N GLY A 279 9.34 -12.93 -4.55
CA GLY A 279 10.21 -13.19 -3.40
C GLY A 279 9.55 -13.02 -2.02
N ALA A 280 8.28 -12.59 -1.93
CA ALA A 280 7.58 -12.52 -0.65
C ALA A 280 7.10 -13.89 -0.17
N THR A 281 7.24 -14.14 1.12
CA THR A 281 6.56 -15.23 1.84
C THR A 281 5.12 -14.82 2.08
N LEU A 282 4.17 -15.73 1.82
CA LEU A 282 2.75 -15.52 2.10
C LEU A 282 2.41 -16.05 3.50
N LEU A 283 1.49 -15.38 4.17
CA LEU A 283 1.20 -15.57 5.59
C LEU A 283 -0.30 -15.55 5.83
N THR A 284 -0.73 -16.32 6.83
CA THR A 284 -2.13 -16.37 7.29
C THR A 284 -2.20 -16.48 8.81
N GLY A 285 -3.27 -15.95 9.41
CA GLY A 285 -3.47 -15.95 10.85
C GLY A 285 -4.54 -14.99 11.33
N LYS A 286 -4.86 -15.04 12.63
CA LYS A 286 -6.00 -14.35 13.26
C LYS A 286 -5.66 -12.97 13.84
N TRP A 287 -4.63 -12.30 13.31
CA TRP A 287 -4.12 -11.00 13.80
C TRP A 287 -5.13 -9.84 13.75
N ALA A 288 -6.27 -10.03 13.07
CA ALA A 288 -7.30 -8.99 12.88
C ALA A 288 -8.37 -8.96 13.98
N GLY A 289 -8.34 -9.89 14.95
CA GLY A 289 -9.24 -9.89 16.12
C GLY A 289 -10.71 -10.27 15.84
N ASP A 290 -11.10 -10.57 14.59
CA ASP A 290 -12.47 -10.99 14.23
C ASP A 290 -12.66 -12.52 14.20
N GLY A 291 -11.73 -13.26 14.81
CA GLY A 291 -11.74 -14.73 14.93
C GLY A 291 -11.38 -15.50 13.66
N LYS A 292 -11.26 -14.81 12.51
CA LYS A 292 -11.01 -15.41 11.18
C LYS A 292 -9.56 -15.24 10.76
N ALA A 293 -9.00 -16.24 10.08
CA ALA A 293 -7.72 -16.14 9.42
C ALA A 293 -7.79 -15.11 8.28
N LYS A 294 -6.87 -14.15 8.28
CA LYS A 294 -6.65 -13.18 7.21
C LYS A 294 -5.43 -13.54 6.40
N VAL A 295 -5.27 -12.90 5.25
CA VAL A 295 -4.12 -13.11 4.36
C VAL A 295 -3.15 -11.93 4.42
N GLY A 296 -1.87 -12.23 4.31
CA GLY A 296 -0.80 -11.24 4.38
C GLY A 296 0.47 -11.74 3.71
N TRP A 297 1.50 -10.90 3.73
CA TRP A 297 2.82 -11.25 3.21
C TRP A 297 3.95 -10.60 4.00
N PHE A 298 5.12 -11.19 3.88
CA PHE A 298 6.39 -10.65 4.35
C PHE A 298 7.43 -10.71 3.22
N LYS A 299 8.23 -9.65 3.10
CA LYS A 299 9.42 -9.63 2.26
C LYS A 299 10.48 -8.75 2.90
N ASP A 300 11.72 -9.23 2.93
CA ASP A 300 12.92 -8.43 3.21
C ASP A 300 12.88 -7.53 4.47
N GLY A 301 12.27 -8.03 5.56
CA GLY A 301 12.11 -7.30 6.83
C GLY A 301 10.82 -6.47 6.94
N PHE A 302 9.87 -6.67 6.01
CA PHE A 302 8.70 -5.82 5.84
C PHE A 302 7.43 -6.66 5.71
N TRP A 303 6.40 -6.29 6.46
CA TRP A 303 5.15 -7.02 6.63
C TRP A 303 3.98 -6.24 6.04
N CYS A 304 2.95 -6.93 5.57
CA CYS A 304 1.68 -6.32 5.22
C CYS A 304 0.51 -7.28 5.46
N LEU A 305 -0.34 -6.92 6.40
CA LEU A 305 -1.40 -7.77 6.97
C LEU A 305 -2.79 -7.20 6.64
N GLN A 306 -3.72 -8.03 6.19
CA GLN A 306 -5.12 -7.63 6.00
C GLN A 306 -5.84 -7.53 7.35
N MET A 307 -6.46 -6.38 7.64
CA MET A 307 -7.27 -6.18 8.86
C MET A 307 -8.77 -6.44 8.60
N ALA A 308 -9.58 -6.53 9.67
CA ALA A 308 -10.99 -6.88 9.58
C ALA A 308 -11.84 -5.82 8.83
N ALA A 309 -11.55 -4.54 9.07
CA ALA A 309 -11.97 -3.43 8.22
C ALA A 309 -10.74 -2.84 7.54
N ALA A 310 -10.83 -2.52 6.24
CA ALA A 310 -9.72 -1.91 5.50
C ALA A 310 -9.32 -0.55 6.10
N PRO A 311 -8.03 -0.15 6.12
CA PRO A 311 -6.93 -0.64 5.27
C PRO A 311 -6.15 -1.86 5.81
N ARG A 312 -5.01 -2.17 5.17
CA ARG A 312 -4.03 -3.17 5.62
C ARG A 312 -3.07 -2.52 6.63
N GLN A 313 -2.53 -3.29 7.56
CA GLN A 313 -1.50 -2.85 8.52
C GLN A 313 -0.14 -3.37 8.07
N CYS A 314 0.78 -2.46 7.72
CA CYS A 314 1.99 -2.81 6.99
C CYS A 314 3.21 -2.01 7.46
N PHE A 315 4.24 -2.69 7.94
CA PHE A 315 5.29 -2.16 8.82
C PHE A 315 6.61 -2.93 8.67
N SER A 316 7.72 -2.36 9.15
CA SER A 316 9.03 -3.02 9.16
C SER A 316 9.26 -3.80 10.45
N TYR A 317 9.57 -5.08 10.36
CA TYR A 317 10.01 -5.93 11.48
C TYR A 317 10.87 -7.09 10.95
N GLY A 318 12.11 -7.18 11.41
CA GLY A 318 13.13 -8.09 10.85
C GLY A 318 13.94 -7.45 9.72
N ASN A 319 14.66 -8.29 8.97
CA ASN A 319 15.64 -7.95 7.94
C ASN A 319 15.50 -8.85 6.69
N PRO A 320 16.17 -8.50 5.57
CA PRO A 320 16.42 -9.42 4.46
C PRO A 320 17.01 -10.76 4.92
N GLY A 321 16.43 -11.85 4.42
CA GLY A 321 16.83 -13.23 4.76
C GLY A 321 16.18 -13.84 6.01
N ASP A 322 15.43 -13.06 6.80
CA ASP A 322 14.65 -13.61 7.92
C ASP A 322 13.47 -14.46 7.42
N ARG A 323 13.10 -15.50 8.19
CA ARG A 323 11.91 -16.31 7.92
C ARG A 323 10.75 -15.85 8.82
N PRO A 324 9.62 -15.39 8.26
CA PRO A 324 8.49 -14.89 9.05
C PRO A 324 7.67 -16.04 9.65
N VAL A 325 7.05 -15.77 10.80
CA VAL A 325 6.10 -16.68 11.47
C VAL A 325 4.94 -15.90 12.08
N VAL A 326 3.81 -16.57 12.29
CA VAL A 326 2.55 -16.00 12.82
C VAL A 326 1.96 -17.01 13.80
N GLY A 327 1.40 -16.55 14.91
CA GLY A 327 0.74 -17.42 15.90
C GLY A 327 0.28 -16.68 17.16
N ASP A 328 -0.75 -17.20 17.81
CA ASP A 328 -1.24 -16.75 19.12
C ASP A 328 -0.30 -17.22 20.25
N TRP A 329 0.78 -16.48 20.50
CA TRP A 329 1.78 -16.81 21.52
C TRP A 329 1.27 -16.64 22.97
N ASN A 330 0.20 -15.87 23.17
CA ASN A 330 -0.22 -15.37 24.48
C ASN A 330 -1.57 -15.94 24.96
N GLY A 331 -2.31 -16.63 24.10
CA GLY A 331 -3.58 -17.31 24.33
C GLY A 331 -4.80 -16.38 24.42
N ASP A 332 -4.80 -15.25 23.70
CA ASP A 332 -5.93 -14.29 23.69
C ASP A 332 -6.88 -14.43 22.48
N GLY A 333 -6.54 -15.29 21.51
CA GLY A 333 -7.28 -15.54 20.28
C GLY A 333 -6.83 -14.69 19.08
N ILE A 334 -5.88 -13.77 19.27
CA ILE A 334 -5.32 -12.89 18.23
C ILE A 334 -3.90 -13.35 17.90
N ALA A 335 -3.65 -13.64 16.63
CA ALA A 335 -2.32 -14.09 16.21
C ALA A 335 -1.31 -12.92 16.23
N GLY A 336 -0.24 -13.08 17.00
CA GLY A 336 0.96 -12.26 16.91
C GLY A 336 1.85 -12.65 15.72
N ILE A 337 3.04 -12.06 15.67
CA ILE A 337 4.04 -12.27 14.61
C ILE A 337 5.39 -12.67 15.18
N GLY A 338 6.31 -13.10 14.32
CA GLY A 338 7.70 -13.29 14.66
C GLY A 338 8.61 -13.39 13.45
N ILE A 339 9.92 -13.27 13.67
CA ILE A 339 10.96 -13.53 12.68
C ILE A 339 11.94 -14.58 13.21
N VAL A 340 12.44 -15.43 12.32
CA VAL A 340 13.38 -16.50 12.61
C VAL A 340 14.64 -16.30 11.79
N ARG A 341 15.80 -16.21 12.46
CA ARG A 341 17.13 -16.04 11.86
C ARG A 341 18.09 -17.02 12.51
N ASN A 342 18.70 -17.89 11.70
CA ASN A 342 19.70 -18.87 12.13
C ASN A 342 19.25 -19.81 13.29
N GLY A 343 17.95 -20.09 13.41
CA GLY A 343 17.39 -20.90 14.49
C GLY A 343 17.00 -20.13 15.76
N VAL A 344 17.24 -18.82 15.82
CA VAL A 344 16.68 -17.94 16.87
C VAL A 344 15.40 -17.31 16.36
N TRP A 345 14.39 -17.22 17.24
CA TRP A 345 13.06 -16.69 16.99
C TRP A 345 12.86 -15.45 17.85
N TRP A 346 12.38 -14.35 17.25
CA TRP A 346 11.98 -13.13 17.96
C TRP A 346 10.49 -12.90 17.72
N LEU A 347 9.70 -13.00 18.79
CA LEU A 347 8.23 -12.99 18.73
C LEU A 347 7.66 -11.69 19.32
N VAL A 348 6.50 -11.31 18.81
CA VAL A 348 5.72 -10.12 19.18
C VAL A 348 4.28 -10.59 19.33
N ASP A 349 3.68 -10.40 20.52
CA ASP A 349 2.30 -10.80 20.78
C ASP A 349 1.31 -9.83 20.11
N ASP A 350 1.46 -8.51 20.32
CA ASP A 350 0.61 -7.49 19.70
C ASP A 350 1.32 -6.76 18.55
N VAL A 351 0.77 -6.92 17.33
CA VAL A 351 1.22 -6.27 16.08
C VAL A 351 1.15 -4.74 16.09
N ASN A 352 0.43 -4.13 17.02
CA ASN A 352 0.32 -2.68 17.16
C ASN A 352 1.45 -2.11 18.02
N SER A 353 1.78 -2.76 19.13
CA SER A 353 2.93 -2.43 19.99
C SER A 353 4.29 -2.70 19.33
N MET A 354 4.33 -3.64 18.37
CA MET A 354 5.56 -4.16 17.73
C MET A 354 6.66 -4.60 18.72
N SER A 355 6.29 -4.83 19.99
CA SER A 355 7.23 -5.03 21.09
C SER A 355 7.62 -6.50 21.21
N ILE A 356 8.92 -6.78 21.23
CA ILE A 356 9.43 -8.16 21.30
C ILE A 356 9.12 -8.73 22.69
N THR A 357 8.16 -9.67 22.73
CA THR A 357 7.71 -10.37 23.93
C THR A 357 8.51 -11.63 24.21
N LYS A 358 9.20 -12.18 23.20
CA LYS A 358 9.99 -13.41 23.32
C LYS A 358 11.22 -13.43 22.43
N VAL A 359 12.30 -14.01 22.95
CA VAL A 359 13.45 -14.46 22.16
C VAL A 359 13.79 -15.88 22.60
N VAL A 360 13.82 -16.83 21.65
CA VAL A 360 14.05 -18.26 21.95
C VAL A 360 14.82 -18.94 20.81
N GLY A 361 15.74 -19.85 21.15
CA GLY A 361 16.48 -20.67 20.18
C GLY A 361 15.80 -22.02 19.96
N PHE A 362 15.40 -22.34 18.73
CA PHE A 362 14.83 -23.62 18.35
C PHE A 362 15.11 -23.92 16.86
N GLY A 363 15.87 -24.99 16.60
CA GLY A 363 16.36 -25.33 15.26
C GLY A 363 17.62 -24.57 14.83
N VAL A 364 17.91 -24.57 13.53
CA VAL A 364 19.04 -23.89 12.88
C VAL A 364 18.61 -23.23 11.56
N GLY A 365 19.47 -22.41 10.95
CA GLY A 365 19.11 -21.57 9.78
C GLY A 365 18.65 -22.30 8.51
N SER A 366 18.89 -23.61 8.37
CA SER A 366 18.33 -24.43 7.28
C SER A 366 16.83 -24.68 7.44
N ASP A 367 16.35 -24.77 8.68
CA ASP A 367 15.09 -25.43 9.01
C ASP A 367 13.87 -24.56 8.69
N THR A 368 12.84 -25.16 8.11
CA THR A 368 11.59 -24.44 7.81
C THR A 368 10.82 -24.27 9.12
N PRO A 369 10.55 -23.04 9.59
CA PRO A 369 9.78 -22.84 10.81
C PRO A 369 8.31 -23.22 10.57
N ILE A 370 7.68 -23.80 11.60
CA ILE A 370 6.26 -24.15 11.64
C ILE A 370 5.68 -23.73 13.00
N VAL A 371 4.37 -23.48 13.06
CA VAL A 371 3.69 -22.94 14.25
C VAL A 371 2.31 -23.57 14.39
N GLY A 372 1.91 -23.90 15.62
CA GLY A 372 0.56 -24.35 15.94
C GLY A 372 0.35 -24.65 17.43
N ASP A 373 -0.91 -24.73 17.86
CA ASP A 373 -1.29 -25.27 19.17
C ASP A 373 -1.27 -26.81 19.17
N TRP A 374 -0.07 -27.39 19.27
CA TRP A 374 0.13 -28.84 19.15
C TRP A 374 -0.50 -29.68 20.27
N ASN A 375 -0.93 -29.07 21.38
CA ASN A 375 -1.47 -29.78 22.55
C ASN A 375 -2.94 -29.46 22.87
N GLY A 376 -3.52 -28.39 22.33
CA GLY A 376 -4.89 -27.94 22.57
C GLY A 376 -5.00 -27.06 23.82
N SER A 377 -4.02 -26.18 24.01
CA SER A 377 -3.93 -25.25 25.14
C SER A 377 -4.57 -23.87 24.89
N GLY A 378 -5.03 -23.62 23.66
CA GLY A 378 -5.39 -22.30 23.16
C GLY A 378 -4.18 -21.41 22.90
N ARG A 379 -2.97 -21.96 22.70
CA ARG A 379 -1.73 -21.20 22.47
C ARG A 379 -0.90 -21.82 21.36
N ASP A 380 -0.54 -21.02 20.37
CA ASP A 380 0.42 -21.43 19.36
C ASP A 380 1.83 -21.54 19.93
N SER A 381 2.55 -22.56 19.46
CA SER A 381 3.91 -22.86 19.89
C SER A 381 4.77 -23.32 18.72
N ILE A 382 6.09 -23.17 18.88
CA ILE A 382 7.03 -23.22 17.77
C ILE A 382 7.45 -24.65 17.42
N GLY A 383 7.79 -24.84 16.15
CA GLY A 383 8.35 -26.08 15.63
C GLY A 383 9.25 -25.85 14.43
N ILE A 384 9.92 -26.91 13.98
CA ILE A 384 10.65 -26.94 12.72
C ILE A 384 10.22 -28.13 11.86
N TRP A 385 10.40 -27.97 10.56
CA TRP A 385 10.48 -29.05 9.60
C TRP A 385 11.88 -29.12 9.02
N ARG A 386 12.48 -30.32 9.06
CA ARG A 386 13.84 -30.62 8.58
C ARG A 386 13.84 -31.99 7.92
N ASN A 387 14.08 -32.04 6.60
CA ASN A 387 14.21 -33.28 5.82
C ASN A 387 13.05 -34.28 6.05
N SER A 388 11.80 -33.82 5.91
CA SER A 388 10.57 -34.59 6.21
C SER A 388 10.34 -34.99 7.68
N SER A 389 11.18 -34.55 8.63
CA SER A 389 10.90 -34.63 10.07
C SER A 389 10.28 -33.32 10.58
N PHE A 390 9.10 -33.43 11.19
CA PHE A 390 8.47 -32.39 12.02
C PHE A 390 8.96 -32.54 13.45
N GLN A 391 9.37 -31.45 14.11
CA GLN A 391 9.85 -31.43 15.50
C GLN A 391 9.27 -30.19 16.21
N VAL A 392 8.55 -30.38 17.32
CA VAL A 392 7.77 -29.30 17.95
C VAL A 392 7.98 -29.22 19.46
N THR A 393 7.78 -28.05 20.05
CA THR A 393 7.66 -27.87 21.50
C THR A 393 6.22 -27.54 21.87
N TYR A 394 5.73 -28.10 22.99
CA TYR A 394 4.44 -27.77 23.60
C TYR A 394 4.46 -26.46 24.41
N ASN A 395 5.61 -25.78 24.47
CA ASN A 395 5.79 -24.56 25.25
C ASN A 395 6.84 -23.67 24.57
N VAL A 396 6.40 -22.56 23.96
CA VAL A 396 7.27 -21.58 23.30
C VAL A 396 8.36 -20.96 24.19
N ASN A 397 8.24 -21.09 25.52
CA ASN A 397 9.26 -20.65 26.48
C ASN A 397 10.31 -21.75 26.78
N SER A 398 10.21 -22.94 26.18
CA SER A 398 11.09 -24.10 26.40
C SER A 398 11.57 -24.70 25.07
N PRO A 399 12.89 -24.73 24.81
CA PRO A 399 13.45 -25.22 23.54
C PRO A 399 13.51 -26.76 23.45
N VAL A 400 12.74 -27.47 24.27
CA VAL A 400 12.69 -28.94 24.31
C VAL A 400 11.78 -29.46 23.21
N VAL A 401 12.28 -30.34 22.36
CA VAL A 401 11.42 -31.09 21.42
C VAL A 401 10.55 -32.06 22.23
N ASN A 402 9.24 -31.85 22.20
CA ASN A 402 8.26 -32.70 22.86
C ASN A 402 7.79 -33.85 21.96
N GLU A 403 7.55 -33.60 20.68
CA GLU A 403 7.23 -34.62 19.68
C GLU A 403 8.16 -34.47 18.46
N SER A 404 8.50 -35.60 17.85
CA SER A 404 9.26 -35.67 16.60
C SER A 404 8.72 -36.80 15.73
N ALA A 405 8.37 -36.50 14.49
CA ALA A 405 7.77 -37.47 13.58
C ALA A 405 8.17 -37.23 12.11
N SER A 406 8.26 -38.31 11.33
CA SER A 406 8.52 -38.25 9.89
C SER A 406 7.22 -38.31 9.10
N PHE A 407 7.01 -37.35 8.19
CA PHE A 407 5.85 -37.31 7.30
C PHE A 407 6.20 -36.57 5.99
N GLY A 408 5.76 -37.12 4.86
CA GLY A 408 6.16 -36.65 3.53
C GLY A 408 7.60 -37.04 3.13
N VAL A 409 8.16 -36.30 2.17
CA VAL A 409 9.55 -36.44 1.67
C VAL A 409 10.26 -35.07 1.61
N PRO A 410 11.60 -34.99 1.48
CA PRO A 410 12.34 -33.72 1.57
C PRO A 410 12.07 -32.68 0.48
N SER A 411 11.30 -33.01 -0.56
CA SER A 411 10.87 -32.07 -1.61
C SER A 411 9.48 -31.45 -1.35
N ASP A 412 8.78 -31.87 -0.29
CA ASP A 412 7.42 -31.41 -0.01
C ASP A 412 7.42 -30.07 0.74
N THR A 413 6.32 -29.32 0.61
CA THR A 413 6.07 -28.14 1.47
C THR A 413 5.35 -28.59 2.74
N PRO A 414 5.89 -28.33 3.95
CA PRO A 414 5.22 -28.66 5.20
C PRO A 414 4.01 -27.75 5.46
N LEU A 415 3.00 -28.31 6.14
CA LEU A 415 1.74 -27.65 6.47
C LEU A 415 1.37 -27.89 7.93
N VAL A 416 0.59 -26.97 8.50
CA VAL A 416 0.03 -27.07 9.86
C VAL A 416 -1.45 -26.69 9.85
N GLY A 417 -2.25 -27.38 10.65
CA GLY A 417 -3.66 -27.08 10.86
C GLY A 417 -4.39 -28.09 11.76
N ASP A 418 -5.47 -27.63 12.39
CA ASP A 418 -6.49 -28.49 12.98
C ASP A 418 -7.46 -28.94 11.87
N TRP A 419 -7.14 -30.02 11.17
CA TRP A 419 -7.93 -30.47 10.01
C TRP A 419 -9.31 -31.05 10.40
N ASN A 420 -9.48 -31.44 11.67
CA ASN A 420 -10.62 -32.22 12.16
C ASN A 420 -11.46 -31.49 13.23
N GLY A 421 -11.09 -30.28 13.63
CA GLY A 421 -11.82 -29.45 14.58
C GLY A 421 -11.74 -29.93 16.03
N ASP A 422 -10.67 -30.65 16.42
CA ASP A 422 -10.51 -31.13 17.81
C ASP A 422 -9.81 -30.14 18.75
N GLY A 423 -9.41 -28.98 18.22
CA GLY A 423 -8.72 -27.92 18.93
C GLY A 423 -7.20 -28.02 18.89
N LYS A 424 -6.61 -28.93 18.10
CA LYS A 424 -5.15 -29.13 18.05
C LYS A 424 -4.56 -28.96 16.66
N ALA A 425 -3.47 -28.23 16.58
CA ALA A 425 -2.64 -28.18 15.39
C ALA A 425 -2.01 -29.56 15.13
N SER A 426 -2.21 -30.06 13.91
CA SER A 426 -1.65 -31.29 13.39
C SER A 426 -0.90 -31.02 12.08
N ILE A 427 -0.37 -32.06 11.43
CA ILE A 427 0.62 -31.90 10.35
C ILE A 427 0.08 -32.31 8.98
N GLY A 428 0.63 -31.71 7.94
CA GLY A 428 0.39 -32.10 6.55
C GLY A 428 1.57 -31.80 5.65
N VAL A 429 1.53 -32.28 4.42
CA VAL A 429 2.48 -31.90 3.36
C VAL A 429 1.76 -31.65 2.05
N TRP A 430 2.26 -30.68 1.28
CA TRP A 430 1.82 -30.40 -0.09
C TRP A 430 2.89 -30.82 -1.10
N ARG A 431 2.45 -31.52 -2.14
CA ARG A 431 3.28 -32.02 -3.24
C ARG A 431 2.56 -31.80 -4.58
N SER A 432 3.04 -30.84 -5.36
CA SER A 432 2.64 -30.63 -6.77
C SER A 432 1.12 -30.53 -7.01
N GLY A 433 0.39 -29.82 -6.13
CA GLY A 433 -1.08 -29.68 -6.18
C GLY A 433 -1.85 -30.68 -5.33
N THR A 434 -1.20 -31.69 -4.75
CA THR A 434 -1.83 -32.67 -3.85
C THR A 434 -1.47 -32.40 -2.39
N TRP A 435 -2.48 -32.34 -1.55
CA TRP A 435 -2.36 -32.21 -0.10
C TRP A 435 -2.47 -33.60 0.53
N TRP A 436 -1.60 -33.89 1.50
CA TRP A 436 -1.60 -35.11 2.31
C TRP A 436 -1.64 -34.68 3.77
N LEU A 437 -2.69 -35.04 4.50
CA LEU A 437 -2.93 -34.56 5.87
C LEU A 437 -2.88 -35.70 6.89
N SER A 438 -2.47 -35.41 8.12
CA SER A 438 -2.49 -36.34 9.25
C SER A 438 -3.04 -35.65 10.49
N ASN A 439 -4.19 -36.12 10.99
CA ASN A 439 -4.93 -35.56 12.14
C ASN A 439 -4.27 -35.89 13.49
N ARG A 440 -2.93 -36.00 13.49
CA ARG A 440 -2.03 -36.25 14.61
C ARG A 440 -0.59 -36.04 14.19
N ILE A 441 0.23 -35.53 15.10
CA ILE A 441 1.69 -35.45 14.93
C ILE A 441 2.40 -36.72 15.42
N GLN A 442 1.95 -37.33 16.52
CA GLN A 442 2.51 -38.57 17.04
C GLN A 442 2.07 -39.77 16.19
N SER A 443 3.03 -40.58 15.73
CA SER A 443 2.80 -41.72 14.82
C SER A 443 1.87 -41.37 13.64
N PRO A 444 2.25 -40.39 12.80
CA PRO A 444 1.35 -39.78 11.82
C PRO A 444 0.96 -40.79 10.75
N GLN A 445 -0.29 -40.69 10.28
CA GLN A 445 -0.85 -41.54 9.25
C GLN A 445 -1.70 -40.68 8.33
N VAL A 446 -1.66 -40.94 7.02
CA VAL A 446 -2.47 -40.22 6.04
C VAL A 446 -3.94 -40.38 6.41
N SER A 447 -4.57 -39.27 6.78
CA SER A 447 -5.98 -39.17 7.13
C SER A 447 -6.78 -38.75 5.89
N ASP A 448 -6.27 -37.76 5.15
CA ASP A 448 -6.85 -37.25 3.91
C ASP A 448 -5.81 -37.06 2.80
N VAL A 449 -6.26 -37.25 1.56
CA VAL A 449 -5.51 -36.93 0.33
C VAL A 449 -6.41 -36.12 -0.60
N LEU A 450 -6.02 -34.87 -0.84
CA LEU A 450 -6.88 -33.87 -1.50
C LEU A 450 -6.15 -33.24 -2.70
N PRO A 451 -6.57 -33.48 -3.95
CA PRO A 451 -6.05 -32.75 -5.11
C PRO A 451 -6.70 -31.35 -5.15
N PHE A 452 -5.94 -30.31 -4.82
CA PHE A 452 -6.41 -28.93 -4.79
C PHE A 452 -5.25 -27.99 -5.17
N GLY A 453 -5.28 -27.54 -6.44
CA GLY A 453 -4.21 -26.76 -7.06
C GLY A 453 -3.32 -27.57 -8.01
N VAL A 454 -2.28 -26.92 -8.53
CA VAL A 454 -1.26 -27.46 -9.43
C VAL A 454 0.15 -27.11 -8.95
N SER A 455 1.19 -27.69 -9.55
CA SER A 455 2.59 -27.53 -9.11
C SER A 455 3.16 -26.10 -9.13
N THR A 456 2.52 -25.15 -9.81
CA THR A 456 2.89 -23.73 -9.81
C THR A 456 2.18 -22.90 -8.73
N ASP A 457 1.21 -23.47 -8.03
CA ASP A 457 0.47 -22.78 -6.98
C ASP A 457 1.24 -22.79 -5.65
N ARG A 458 0.95 -21.82 -4.79
CA ARG A 458 1.52 -21.75 -3.43
C ARG A 458 0.46 -22.22 -2.43
N PRO A 459 0.68 -23.30 -1.66
CA PRO A 459 -0.27 -23.75 -0.64
C PRO A 459 -0.25 -22.81 0.57
N ILE A 460 -1.41 -22.62 1.20
CA ILE A 460 -1.56 -21.90 2.47
C ILE A 460 -2.77 -22.42 3.27
N THR A 461 -2.79 -22.24 4.59
CA THR A 461 -3.79 -22.85 5.49
C THR A 461 -4.41 -21.82 6.43
N GLY A 462 -5.65 -22.06 6.86
CA GLY A 462 -6.34 -21.15 7.78
C GLY A 462 -7.79 -21.52 8.09
N ASP A 463 -8.32 -20.87 9.12
CA ASP A 463 -9.73 -20.89 9.51
C ASP A 463 -10.41 -19.63 8.95
N TRP A 464 -10.89 -19.68 7.70
CA TRP A 464 -11.34 -18.49 6.98
C TRP A 464 -12.74 -18.01 7.39
N ASP A 465 -13.59 -18.92 7.86
CA ASP A 465 -14.97 -18.64 8.25
C ASP A 465 -15.11 -18.39 9.77
N GLY A 466 -14.15 -18.80 10.59
CA GLY A 466 -14.14 -18.65 12.04
C GLY A 466 -14.67 -19.87 12.79
N ASN A 467 -14.82 -21.03 12.13
CA ASN A 467 -15.35 -22.26 12.72
C ASN A 467 -14.36 -23.03 13.62
N ARG A 468 -13.11 -22.55 13.73
CA ARG A 468 -11.95 -23.12 14.45
C ARG A 468 -11.22 -24.27 13.75
N SER A 469 -11.80 -24.90 12.75
CA SER A 469 -11.10 -25.89 11.92
C SER A 469 -10.21 -25.20 10.88
N THR A 470 -9.06 -25.79 10.59
CA THR A 470 -8.13 -25.31 9.57
C THR A 470 -8.42 -25.97 8.22
N THR A 471 -8.48 -25.15 7.18
CA THR A 471 -8.88 -25.54 5.82
C THR A 471 -7.89 -24.99 4.79
N LEU A 472 -8.09 -25.35 3.51
CA LEU A 472 -7.06 -25.19 2.47
C LEU A 472 -7.19 -23.88 1.72
N GLY A 473 -6.04 -23.40 1.22
CA GLY A 473 -5.95 -22.29 0.28
C GLY A 473 -4.81 -22.49 -0.70
N ILE A 474 -5.01 -22.02 -1.93
CA ILE A 474 -3.93 -21.89 -2.93
C ILE A 474 -3.82 -20.45 -3.40
N VAL A 475 -2.60 -20.05 -3.77
CA VAL A 475 -2.33 -18.76 -4.40
C VAL A 475 -1.71 -19.01 -5.77
N ARG A 476 -2.40 -18.57 -6.83
CA ARG A 476 -2.03 -18.75 -8.24
C ARG A 476 -1.77 -17.39 -8.88
N GLY A 477 -0.49 -17.03 -9.01
CA GLY A 477 -0.08 -15.72 -9.50
C GLY A 477 -0.57 -14.62 -8.57
N ASN A 478 -1.61 -13.89 -8.99
CA ASN A 478 -2.23 -12.83 -8.18
C ASN A 478 -3.42 -13.33 -7.34
N SER A 479 -4.10 -14.40 -7.77
CA SER A 479 -5.38 -14.85 -7.21
C SER A 479 -5.21 -15.78 -6.01
N TRP A 480 -5.97 -15.53 -4.95
CA TRP A 480 -6.13 -16.42 -3.80
C TRP A 480 -7.43 -17.21 -3.97
N GLN A 481 -7.39 -18.51 -3.71
CA GLN A 481 -8.54 -19.42 -3.82
C GLN A 481 -8.57 -20.28 -2.56
N LEU A 482 -9.52 -19.99 -1.67
CA LEU A 482 -9.65 -20.61 -0.36
C LEU A 482 -10.92 -21.45 -0.31
N THR A 483 -10.88 -22.57 0.41
CA THR A 483 -12.08 -23.37 0.72
C THR A 483 -12.32 -23.42 2.21
N ASN A 484 -13.58 -23.36 2.62
CA ASN A 484 -14.04 -23.59 4.00
C ASN A 484 -14.29 -25.08 4.28
N SER A 485 -14.02 -25.99 3.33
CA SER A 485 -14.40 -27.40 3.43
C SER A 485 -13.46 -28.38 2.73
N LEU A 486 -12.80 -29.23 3.53
CA LEU A 486 -12.00 -30.36 3.04
C LEU A 486 -12.84 -31.37 2.22
N SER A 487 -14.14 -31.46 2.49
CA SER A 487 -15.06 -32.40 1.83
C SER A 487 -15.74 -31.83 0.59
N GLN A 488 -16.12 -30.54 0.57
CA GLN A 488 -16.81 -29.93 -0.58
C GLN A 488 -15.87 -29.38 -1.66
N ARG A 489 -14.61 -29.06 -1.33
CA ARG A 489 -13.50 -28.83 -2.30
C ARG A 489 -13.73 -27.71 -3.34
N GLY A 490 -14.72 -26.85 -3.13
CA GLY A 490 -15.00 -25.68 -3.96
C GLY A 490 -14.16 -24.47 -3.54
N VAL A 491 -14.10 -23.43 -4.37
CA VAL A 491 -13.50 -22.15 -3.97
C VAL A 491 -14.61 -21.30 -3.36
N ASP A 492 -14.63 -21.23 -2.03
CA ASP A 492 -15.63 -20.51 -1.24
C ASP A 492 -15.30 -19.02 -1.13
N ILE A 493 -14.00 -18.67 -1.14
CA ILE A 493 -13.50 -17.29 -1.06
C ILE A 493 -12.43 -17.10 -2.13
N SER A 494 -12.60 -16.07 -2.96
CA SER A 494 -11.60 -15.64 -3.94
C SER A 494 -11.20 -14.18 -3.72
N TYR A 495 -9.89 -13.93 -3.73
CA TYR A 495 -9.32 -12.59 -3.79
C TYR A 495 -8.47 -12.44 -5.06
N PHE A 496 -8.41 -11.21 -5.55
CA PHE A 496 -7.40 -10.75 -6.50
C PHE A 496 -6.49 -9.78 -5.73
#